data_AF-A0A2T3QMW7-F1
#
_entry.id   AF-A0A2T3QMW7-F1
#
_cell.length_a   1.000
_cell.length_b   1.000
_cell.length_c   1.000
_cell.angle_alpha   90.00
_cell.angle_beta   90.00
_cell.angle_gamma   90.00
#
_symmetry.space_group_name_H-M   'P 1'
#
loop_
_entity.id
_entity.type
_entity.pdbx_description
1 polymer ?
#
loop_
_entity_poly.entity_id
_entity_poly.type
_entity_poly.pdbx_seq_one_letter_code
_entity_poly.pdbx_strand_id
1 'polypeptide(L)'
;MTQLSLEAIRQQLTERHFHADKVKIVTVEAMDPADLESCTTVENETFYNSYMNVIYGKGDRYVLGYRCNEAEIIDQAIIRKGDKYYDPTLQANSDNFEPYQFALLTEFQVFDMMKNAKSNKDFPPDVDFLFARAKYYKNIINK
;
A
#
# COMPACT_ATOMS: atom_id res chain seq x y z
N MET A 1 -14.85 9.85 8.57
CA MET A 1 -14.47 8.60 7.88
C MET A 1 -15.11 7.43 8.61
N THR A 2 -15.61 6.42 7.91
CA THR A 2 -16.20 5.23 8.53
C THR A 2 -15.20 4.09 8.36
N GLN A 3 -14.48 3.76 9.43
CA GLN A 3 -13.57 2.63 9.42
C GLN A 3 -14.37 1.32 9.34
N LEU A 4 -14.01 0.42 8.44
CA LEU A 4 -14.66 -0.89 8.36
C LEU A 4 -14.39 -1.70 9.62
N SER A 5 -15.37 -2.50 10.03
CA SER A 5 -15.14 -3.53 11.03
C SER A 5 -14.19 -4.59 10.47
N LEU A 6 -13.44 -5.27 11.34
CA LEU A 6 -12.55 -6.36 10.93
C LEU A 6 -13.32 -7.48 10.19
N GLU A 7 -14.57 -7.72 10.57
CA GLU A 7 -15.44 -8.69 9.91
C GLU A 7 -15.76 -8.27 8.47
N ALA A 8 -16.14 -7.00 8.26
CA ALA A 8 -16.41 -6.47 6.93
C ALA A 8 -15.16 -6.48 6.04
N ILE A 9 -13.98 -6.14 6.59
CA ILE A 9 -12.71 -6.23 5.85
C ILE A 9 -12.46 -7.67 5.40
N ARG A 10 -12.60 -8.64 6.31
CA ARG A 10 -12.37 -10.07 6.02
C ARG A 10 -13.35 -10.61 4.99
N GLN A 11 -14.62 -10.21 5.07
CA GLN A 11 -15.62 -10.58 4.08
C GLN A 11 -15.21 -10.08 2.69
N GLN A 12 -14.91 -8.78 2.56
CA GLN A 12 -14.52 -8.17 1.29
C GLN A 12 -13.23 -8.77 0.69
N LEU A 13 -12.26 -9.15 1.54
CA LEU A 13 -11.05 -9.87 1.12
C LEU A 13 -11.38 -11.27 0.59
N THR A 14 -12.29 -11.99 1.25
CA THR A 14 -12.71 -13.34 0.82
C THR A 14 -13.43 -13.27 -0.52
N GLU A 15 -14.33 -12.31 -0.71
CA GLU A 15 -15.04 -12.04 -1.98
C GLU A 15 -14.06 -11.73 -3.12
N ARG A 16 -12.90 -11.15 -2.81
CA ARG A 16 -11.80 -10.87 -3.74
C ARG A 16 -10.79 -12.02 -3.86
N HIS A 17 -11.13 -13.23 -3.44
CA HIS A 17 -10.27 -14.43 -3.56
C HIS A 17 -8.98 -14.37 -2.74
N PHE A 18 -9.00 -13.72 -1.57
CA PHE A 18 -7.90 -13.79 -0.60
C PHE A 18 -8.24 -14.72 0.58
N HIS A 19 -7.20 -15.32 1.17
CA HIS A 19 -7.26 -15.95 2.49
C HIS A 19 -7.30 -14.85 3.57
N ALA A 20 -8.49 -14.34 3.86
CA ALA A 20 -8.68 -13.19 4.75
C ALA A 20 -8.10 -13.40 6.17
N ASP A 21 -8.00 -14.64 6.64
CA ASP A 21 -7.37 -15.03 7.90
C ASP A 21 -5.84 -14.88 7.91
N LYS A 22 -5.21 -14.89 6.72
CA LYS A 22 -3.76 -14.77 6.53
C LYS A 22 -3.32 -13.38 6.12
N VAL A 23 -4.26 -12.50 5.77
CA VAL A 23 -3.98 -11.09 5.46
C VAL A 23 -3.82 -10.32 6.76
N LYS A 24 -2.66 -9.66 6.92
CA LYS A 24 -2.35 -8.89 8.12
C LYS A 24 -3.04 -7.52 8.03
N ILE A 25 -3.77 -7.15 9.08
CA ILE A 25 -4.29 -5.78 9.21
C ILE A 25 -3.30 -4.95 10.02
N VAL A 26 -2.87 -3.82 9.47
CA VAL A 26 -1.95 -2.87 10.10
C VAL A 26 -2.61 -1.50 10.22
N THR A 27 -2.05 -0.64 11.08
CA THR A 27 -2.43 0.77 11.14
C THR A 27 -1.44 1.58 10.31
N VAL A 28 -1.97 2.41 9.43
CA VAL A 28 -1.22 3.46 8.73
C VAL A 28 -1.24 4.69 9.61
N GLU A 29 -0.07 5.17 9.98
CA GLU A 29 0.11 6.33 10.86
C GLU A 29 0.42 7.59 10.07
N ALA A 30 0.25 8.74 10.72
CA ALA A 30 0.75 10.00 10.18
C ALA A 30 2.29 10.01 10.21
N MET A 31 2.89 10.32 9.07
CA MET A 31 4.30 10.62 8.94
C MET A 31 4.61 11.98 9.59
N ASP A 32 5.82 12.13 10.12
CA ASP A 32 6.30 13.44 10.59
C ASP A 32 6.29 14.46 9.44
N PRO A 33 5.87 15.72 9.66
CA PRO A 33 5.80 16.73 8.60
C PRO A 33 7.11 16.94 7.84
N ALA A 34 8.27 16.89 8.52
CA ALA A 34 9.57 17.07 7.87
C ALA A 34 9.92 15.87 6.97
N ASP A 35 9.55 14.66 7.39
CA ASP A 35 9.68 13.47 6.56
C ASP A 35 8.73 13.53 5.35
N LEU A 36 7.49 13.98 5.54
CA LEU A 36 6.47 14.14 4.50
C LEU A 36 6.85 15.18 3.45
N GLU A 37 7.31 16.36 3.86
CA GLU A 37 7.80 17.41 2.95
C GLU A 37 8.95 16.89 2.08
N SER A 38 9.80 16.02 2.64
CA SER A 38 10.88 15.38 1.90
C SER A 38 10.43 14.23 0.98
N CYS A 39 9.19 13.78 1.08
CA CYS A 39 8.57 12.74 0.24
C CYS A 39 7.90 13.33 -1.00
N THR A 40 7.26 14.50 -0.88
CA THR A 40 6.49 15.13 -1.97
C THR A 40 7.06 16.49 -2.31
N THR A 41 7.68 16.63 -3.48
CA THR A 41 8.26 17.92 -3.91
C THR A 41 7.25 18.87 -4.55
N VAL A 42 6.06 18.40 -4.93
CA VAL A 42 5.04 19.18 -5.62
C VAL A 42 3.62 18.78 -5.17
N GLU A 43 2.78 19.77 -4.91
CA GLU A 43 1.34 19.60 -4.66
C GLU A 43 0.65 19.01 -5.91
N ASN A 44 -0.24 18.02 -5.76
CA ASN A 44 -0.92 17.30 -6.85
C ASN A 44 -0.02 16.45 -7.79
N GLU A 45 1.19 16.07 -7.37
CA GLU A 45 1.99 15.11 -8.14
C GLU A 45 1.30 13.74 -8.19
N THR A 46 1.00 13.26 -9.41
CA THR A 46 0.28 12.00 -9.60
C THR A 46 1.15 10.78 -9.28
N PHE A 47 0.43 9.74 -8.87
CA PHE A 47 0.85 8.44 -8.31
C PHE A 47 2.05 7.74 -8.98
N TYR A 48 2.29 7.98 -10.28
CA TYR A 48 3.36 7.32 -11.04
C TYR A 48 4.74 7.99 -10.92
N ASN A 49 4.81 9.27 -10.58
CA ASN A 49 6.09 9.99 -10.52
C ASN A 49 6.66 10.07 -9.09
N SER A 50 5.79 10.16 -8.08
CA SER A 50 6.20 10.38 -6.69
C SER A 50 6.59 9.10 -5.95
N TYR A 51 5.89 7.97 -6.16
CA TYR A 51 6.08 6.74 -5.38
C TYR A 51 7.51 6.19 -5.40
N MET A 52 8.13 6.28 -6.58
CA MET A 52 9.52 5.93 -6.77
C MET A 52 10.41 6.84 -5.91
N ASN A 53 10.28 8.16 -5.99
CA ASN A 53 11.09 9.09 -5.20
C ASN A 53 10.86 8.94 -3.68
N VAL A 54 9.62 8.77 -3.25
CA VAL A 54 9.22 8.56 -1.85
C VAL A 54 9.86 7.29 -1.29
N ILE A 55 9.78 6.19 -2.03
CA ILE A 55 10.34 4.90 -1.62
C ILE A 55 11.85 4.89 -1.72
N TYR A 56 12.43 5.43 -2.80
CA TYR A 56 13.87 5.51 -3.00
C TYR A 56 14.56 6.40 -1.96
N GLY A 57 13.88 7.43 -1.48
CA GLY A 57 14.44 8.35 -0.50
C GLY A 57 14.22 7.97 0.95
N LYS A 58 13.08 7.31 1.28
CA LYS A 58 12.54 7.34 2.66
C LYS A 58 11.87 6.05 3.15
N GLY A 59 11.41 5.17 2.25
CA GLY A 59 10.74 3.92 2.60
C GLY A 59 11.67 2.70 2.55
N ASP A 60 11.58 1.81 3.54
CA ASP A 60 12.32 0.55 3.54
C ASP A 60 11.67 -0.50 2.63
N ARG A 61 10.33 -0.45 2.52
CA ARG A 61 9.52 -1.36 1.71
C ARG A 61 8.38 -0.63 1.02
N TYR A 62 8.09 -1.06 -0.21
CA TYR A 62 6.80 -0.85 -0.85
C TYR A 62 5.80 -1.85 -0.30
N VAL A 63 4.63 -1.39 0.11
CA VAL A 63 3.61 -2.25 0.70
C VAL A 63 2.36 -2.13 -0.15
N LEU A 64 1.92 -3.27 -0.68
CA LEU A 64 0.72 -3.36 -1.50
C LEU A 64 -0.42 -3.98 -0.69
N GLY A 65 -1.62 -3.44 -0.84
CA GLY A 65 -2.79 -3.95 -0.14
C GLY A 65 -4.02 -3.09 -0.33
N TYR A 66 -4.88 -3.09 0.68
CA TYR A 66 -6.12 -2.33 0.62
C TYR A 66 -6.28 -1.38 1.79
N ARG A 67 -6.70 -0.16 1.49
CA ARG A 67 -7.18 0.80 2.48
C ARG A 67 -8.58 0.44 2.96
N CYS A 68 -8.83 0.52 4.27
CA CYS A 68 -10.07 0.05 4.91
C CYS A 68 -10.84 1.14 5.69
N ASN A 69 -10.68 2.42 5.32
CA ASN A 69 -11.38 3.57 5.94
C ASN A 69 -12.60 4.07 5.15
N GLU A 70 -13.05 3.28 4.18
CA GLU A 70 -14.23 3.54 3.36
C GLU A 70 -15.17 2.34 3.37
N ALA A 71 -16.39 2.49 2.84
CA ALA A 71 -17.37 1.39 2.79
C ALA A 71 -16.85 0.16 2.02
N GLU A 72 -15.99 0.38 1.04
CA GLU A 72 -15.30 -0.66 0.28
C GLU A 72 -13.80 -0.56 0.48
N ILE A 73 -13.13 -1.71 0.48
CA ILE A 73 -11.67 -1.75 0.48
C ILE A 73 -11.14 -1.26 -0.87
N ILE A 74 -10.20 -0.32 -0.83
CA ILE A 74 -9.65 0.35 -2.03
C ILE A 74 -8.20 -0.07 -2.22
N ASP A 75 -7.84 -0.52 -3.43
CA ASP A 75 -6.46 -0.87 -3.76
C ASP A 75 -5.59 0.37 -3.57
N GLN A 76 -4.56 0.22 -2.75
CA GLN A 76 -3.67 1.31 -2.40
C GLN A 76 -2.30 0.72 -2.09
N ALA A 77 -1.28 1.44 -2.52
CA ALA A 77 0.05 1.23 -2.03
C ALA A 77 0.37 2.21 -0.91
N ILE A 78 1.22 1.76 0.01
CA ILE A 78 1.78 2.55 1.10
C ILE A 78 3.28 2.22 1.24
N ILE A 79 3.96 2.87 2.18
CA ILE A 79 5.35 2.55 2.51
C ILE A 79 5.49 2.04 3.93
N ARG A 80 6.50 1.22 4.16
CA ARG A 80 6.97 0.87 5.50
C ARG A 80 8.31 1.56 5.76
N LYS A 81 8.46 2.17 6.93
CA LYS A 81 9.72 2.75 7.43
C LYS A 81 9.90 2.30 8.88
N GLY A 82 10.97 1.55 9.15
CA GLY A 82 11.14 0.80 10.39
C GLY A 82 9.98 -0.19 10.62
N ASP A 83 9.30 -0.04 11.75
CA ASP A 83 8.17 -0.90 12.15
C ASP A 83 6.79 -0.28 11.88
N LYS A 84 6.76 0.88 11.21
CA LYS A 84 5.54 1.65 10.97
C LYS A 84 5.21 1.75 9.48
N TYR A 85 3.93 1.98 9.21
CA TYR A 85 3.36 2.10 7.87
C TYR A 85 2.80 3.50 7.66
N TYR A 86 2.99 4.03 6.46
CA TYR A 86 2.66 5.42 6.13
C TYR A 86 2.13 5.51 4.72
N ASP A 87 1.20 6.44 4.50
CA ASP A 87 0.69 6.80 3.18
C ASP A 87 1.00 8.28 2.89
N PRO A 88 2.24 8.60 2.46
CA PRO A 88 2.67 9.97 2.22
C PRO A 88 1.83 10.65 1.15
N THR A 89 1.35 9.90 0.16
CA THR A 89 0.51 10.45 -0.92
C THR A 89 -0.83 10.91 -0.37
N LEU A 90 -1.52 10.08 0.41
CA LEU A 90 -2.78 10.49 1.01
C LEU A 90 -2.56 11.63 2.00
N GLN A 91 -1.51 11.56 2.82
CA GLN A 91 -1.21 12.58 3.83
C GLN A 91 -0.87 13.94 3.21
N ALA A 92 -0.07 13.99 2.14
CA ALA A 92 0.28 15.24 1.46
C ALA A 92 -0.93 15.91 0.77
N ASN A 93 -1.94 15.12 0.40
CA ASN A 93 -3.16 15.60 -0.25
C ASN A 93 -4.35 15.74 0.73
N SER A 94 -4.12 15.66 2.04
CA SER A 94 -5.16 15.74 3.06
C SER A 94 -4.84 16.82 4.08
N ASP A 95 -5.78 17.76 4.29
CA ASP A 95 -5.65 18.80 5.33
C ASP A 95 -5.63 18.22 6.75
N ASN A 96 -6.35 17.11 6.97
CA ASN A 96 -6.42 16.39 8.24
C ASN A 96 -6.29 14.88 7.98
N PHE A 97 -5.05 14.39 7.95
CA PHE A 97 -4.79 12.96 7.84
C PHE A 97 -5.15 12.25 9.15
N GLU A 98 -6.02 11.24 9.06
CA GLU A 98 -6.39 10.39 10.18
C GLU A 98 -5.81 8.99 10.00
N PRO A 99 -5.19 8.39 11.04
CA PRO A 99 -4.72 7.01 10.98
C PRO A 99 -5.83 6.04 10.58
N TYR A 100 -5.48 5.04 9.79
CA TYR A 100 -6.46 4.11 9.25
C TYR A 100 -5.97 2.66 9.18
N GLN A 101 -6.92 1.72 9.09
CA GLN A 101 -6.61 0.30 8.90
C GLN A 101 -6.28 -0.03 7.45
N PHE A 102 -5.27 -0.87 7.27
CA PHE A 102 -4.82 -1.33 5.96
C PHE A 102 -4.62 -2.85 5.96
N ALA A 103 -5.17 -3.50 4.95
CA ALA A 103 -5.04 -4.93 4.72
C ALA A 103 -3.81 -5.22 3.85
N LEU A 104 -2.72 -5.65 4.49
CA LEU A 104 -1.43 -5.87 3.86
C LEU A 104 -1.41 -7.20 3.09
N LEU A 105 -1.26 -7.11 1.77
CA LEU A 105 -1.09 -8.29 0.93
C LEU A 105 0.37 -8.69 0.84
N THR A 106 1.26 -7.75 0.50
CA THR A 106 2.68 -8.07 0.36
C THR A 106 3.58 -6.85 0.52
N GLU A 107 4.86 -7.11 0.82
CA GLU A 107 5.90 -6.10 0.93
C GLU A 107 7.03 -6.43 -0.07
N PHE A 108 7.48 -5.43 -0.82
CA PHE A 108 8.58 -5.55 -1.77
C PHE A 108 9.79 -4.75 -1.30
N GLN A 109 10.99 -5.32 -1.49
CA GLN A 109 12.22 -4.54 -1.38
C GLN A 109 12.35 -3.58 -2.56
N VAL A 110 12.76 -2.36 -2.26
CA VAL A 110 12.95 -1.27 -3.24
C VAL A 110 13.95 -1.64 -4.35
N PHE A 111 14.98 -2.43 -4.05
CA PHE A 111 15.95 -2.89 -5.04
C PHE A 111 15.39 -3.97 -5.98
N ASP A 112 14.50 -4.85 -5.51
CA ASP A 112 13.83 -5.84 -6.34
C ASP A 112 12.84 -5.16 -7.32
N MET A 113 12.30 -4.03 -6.91
CA MET A 113 11.45 -3.17 -7.74
C MET A 113 12.21 -2.57 -8.93
N MET A 114 13.39 -1.98 -8.66
CA MET A 114 14.27 -1.34 -9.66
C MET A 114 14.67 -2.27 -10.81
N LYS A 115 15.07 -3.50 -10.47
CA LYS A 115 15.56 -4.46 -11.46
C LYS A 115 14.48 -4.82 -12.47
N ASN A 116 13.21 -4.80 -12.04
CA ASN A 116 12.06 -5.12 -12.87
C ASN A 116 11.52 -3.89 -13.61
N ALA A 117 11.55 -2.69 -13.01
CA ALA A 117 11.01 -1.45 -13.61
C ALA A 117 11.75 -1.01 -14.88
N LYS A 118 13.06 -1.23 -14.99
CA LYS A 118 13.82 -0.93 -16.23
C LYS A 118 13.44 -1.83 -17.42
N SER A 119 12.82 -2.98 -17.15
CA SER A 119 12.46 -3.98 -18.15
C SER A 119 10.96 -4.21 -18.30
N ASN A 120 10.13 -3.64 -17.43
CA ASN A 120 8.70 -3.91 -17.37
C ASN A 120 7.92 -2.59 -17.18
N LYS A 121 6.99 -2.31 -18.11
CA LYS A 121 6.16 -1.10 -18.09
C LYS A 121 5.06 -1.15 -17.01
N ASP A 122 4.75 -2.34 -16.50
CA ASP A 122 3.70 -2.59 -15.51
C ASP A 122 4.24 -2.39 -14.07
N PHE A 123 5.00 -1.33 -13.84
CA PHE A 123 5.65 -1.05 -12.55
C PHE A 123 5.31 0.37 -12.08
N PRO A 124 4.93 0.58 -10.80
CA PRO A 124 4.93 -0.36 -9.66
C PRO A 124 3.86 -1.48 -9.75
N PRO A 125 4.07 -2.63 -9.06
CA PRO A 125 3.16 -3.76 -9.12
C PRO A 125 1.89 -3.43 -8.34
N ASP A 126 0.75 -3.74 -8.92
CA ASP A 126 -0.59 -3.59 -8.34
C ASP A 126 -1.17 -4.95 -7.92
N VAL A 127 -2.44 -4.97 -7.51
CA VAL A 127 -3.10 -6.23 -7.12
C VAL A 127 -3.21 -7.20 -8.31
N ASP A 128 -3.43 -6.70 -9.53
CA ASP A 128 -3.49 -7.54 -10.73
C ASP A 128 -2.16 -8.28 -10.98
N PHE A 129 -1.04 -7.63 -10.71
CA PHE A 129 0.28 -8.28 -10.73
C PHE A 129 0.36 -9.47 -9.77
N LEU A 130 -0.22 -9.38 -8.56
CA LEU A 130 -0.26 -10.50 -7.61
C LEU A 130 -1.07 -11.67 -8.16
N PHE A 131 -2.24 -11.40 -8.76
CA PHE A 131 -3.08 -12.43 -9.36
C PHE A 131 -2.44 -13.09 -10.58
N ALA A 132 -1.77 -12.32 -11.44
CA ALA A 132 -0.99 -12.85 -12.56
C ALA A 132 0.13 -13.81 -12.09
N ARG A 133 0.57 -13.65 -10.84
CA ARG A 133 1.63 -14.42 -10.20
C ARG A 133 1.16 -15.26 -9.01
N ALA A 134 -0.14 -15.60 -8.96
CA ALA A 134 -0.79 -16.20 -7.80
C ALA A 134 -0.07 -17.44 -7.22
N LYS A 135 0.61 -18.23 -8.07
CA LYS A 135 1.41 -19.39 -7.62
C LYS A 135 2.50 -19.04 -6.59
N TYR A 136 3.03 -17.82 -6.64
CA TYR A 136 4.03 -17.31 -5.69
C TYR A 136 3.40 -16.69 -4.42
N TYR A 137 2.10 -16.37 -4.47
CA TYR A 137 1.34 -15.72 -3.40
C TYR A 137 0.23 -16.62 -2.83
N LYS A 138 0.37 -17.95 -2.97
CA LYS A 138 -0.59 -18.97 -2.51
C LYS A 138 -0.90 -18.94 -1.02
N ASN A 139 -0.07 -18.24 -0.23
CA ASN A 139 -0.30 -18.05 1.19
C ASN A 139 -1.39 -17.02 1.47
N ILE A 140 -1.65 -16.09 0.57
CA ILE A 140 -2.65 -15.02 0.73
C ILE A 140 -3.73 -15.06 -0.34
N ILE A 141 -3.47 -15.64 -1.52
CA ILE A 141 -4.46 -15.80 -2.60
C ILE A 141 -5.11 -17.18 -2.51
N ASN A 142 -6.44 -17.18 -2.51
CA ASN A 142 -7.32 -18.35 -2.50
C ASN A 142 -7.99 -18.49 -3.88
N LYS A 143 -7.25 -19.07 -4.84
CA LYS A 143 -7.71 -19.27 -6.22
C LYS A 143 -8.02 -20.73 -6.49
#